data_AF-A0AAV5ZMA0-F1
#
_entry.id   AF-A0AAV5ZMA0-F1
#
_cell.length_a   1.000
_cell.length_b   1.000
_cell.length_c   1.000
_cell.angle_alpha   90.00
_cell.angle_beta   90.00
_cell.angle_gamma   90.00
#
_symmetry.space_group_name_H-M   'P 1'
#
loop_
_entity.id
_entity.type
_entity.pdbx_description
1 polymer ?
#
loop_
_entity_poly.entity_id
_entity_poly.type
_entity_poly.pdbx_seq_one_letter_code
_entity_poly.pdbx_strand_id
1 'polypeptide(L)'
;LTGRCMWQRATRGVYLSIAVQAAGFVIDALWHGVLSPGAEPATTADMAIHLATIHLVFYVGVLGLFASMVRALIDYGMRRPGGGALVIAFVGAVVQAAGETWHAVSHLRLRGTPTPEFVAYGGLVVAVAAFFFARRSSGYSHSG
;
A
#
# COMPACT_ATOMS: atom_id res chain seq x y z
N LEU A 1 -20.25 -9.21 -18.19
CA LEU A 1 -19.05 -8.35 -18.05
C LEU A 1 -17.82 -9.25 -18.08
N THR A 2 -17.05 -9.21 -19.16
CA THR A 2 -15.94 -10.16 -19.42
C THR A 2 -14.75 -9.92 -18.48
N GLY A 3 -14.04 -10.99 -18.09
CA GLY A 3 -12.95 -10.94 -17.11
C GLY A 3 -11.78 -9.98 -17.44
N ARG A 4 -11.64 -9.55 -18.70
CA ARG A 4 -10.66 -8.52 -19.12
C ARG A 4 -10.95 -7.13 -18.54
N CYS A 5 -12.21 -6.70 -18.50
CA CYS A 5 -12.56 -5.39 -17.93
C CYS A 5 -12.32 -5.34 -16.42
N MET A 6 -12.50 -6.47 -15.74
CA MET A 6 -12.29 -6.62 -14.30
C MET A 6 -10.79 -6.55 -13.94
N TRP A 7 -9.94 -7.29 -14.64
CA TRP A 7 -8.48 -7.25 -14.48
C TRP A 7 -7.89 -5.84 -14.73
N GLN A 8 -8.39 -5.12 -15.73
CA GLN A 8 -7.97 -3.74 -16.00
C GLN A 8 -8.36 -2.78 -14.87
N ARG A 9 -9.53 -2.94 -14.25
CA ARG A 9 -9.95 -2.12 -13.10
C ARG A 9 -9.06 -2.37 -11.89
N ALA A 10 -8.78 -3.64 -11.56
CA ALA A 10 -7.86 -3.99 -10.48
C ALA A 10 -6.45 -3.40 -10.73
N THR A 11 -5.94 -3.54 -11.97
CA THR A 11 -4.64 -3.00 -12.35
C THR A 11 -4.58 -1.48 -12.24
N ARG A 12 -5.61 -0.75 -12.71
CA ARG A 12 -5.69 0.71 -12.54
C ARG A 12 -5.72 1.09 -11.06
N GLY A 13 -6.45 0.34 -10.23
CA GLY A 13 -6.49 0.53 -8.79
C GLY A 13 -5.11 0.42 -8.15
N VAL A 14 -4.34 -0.62 -8.50
CA VAL A 14 -2.95 -0.79 -8.02
C VAL A 14 -2.08 0.40 -8.41
N TYR A 15 -2.10 0.84 -9.66
CA TYR A 15 -1.31 1.98 -10.11
C TYR A 15 -1.67 3.28 -9.41
N LEU A 16 -2.96 3.59 -9.29
CA LEU A 16 -3.42 4.78 -8.58
C LEU A 16 -2.99 4.73 -7.11
N SER A 17 -3.08 3.57 -6.48
CA SER A 17 -2.70 3.39 -5.07
C SER A 17 -1.20 3.60 -4.86
N ILE A 18 -0.35 3.08 -5.74
CA ILE A 18 1.10 3.32 -5.71
C ILE A 18 1.40 4.82 -5.90
N ALA A 19 0.73 5.48 -6.86
CA ALA A 19 0.92 6.91 -7.09
C ALA A 19 0.50 7.76 -5.88
N VAL A 20 -0.61 7.41 -5.23
CA VAL A 20 -1.08 8.07 -4.00
C VAL A 20 -0.09 7.86 -2.84
N GLN A 21 0.44 6.65 -2.68
CA GLN A 21 1.49 6.38 -1.68
C GLN A 21 2.76 7.20 -1.95
N ALA A 22 3.21 7.27 -3.20
CA ALA A 22 4.35 8.08 -3.58
C ALA A 22 4.12 9.57 -3.28
N ALA A 23 2.92 10.09 -3.56
CA ALA A 23 2.55 11.46 -3.20
C ALA A 23 2.55 11.66 -1.67
N GLY A 24 2.03 10.70 -0.90
CA GLY A 24 2.08 10.68 0.55
C GLY A 24 3.51 10.79 1.09
N PHE A 25 4.44 10.00 0.58
CA PHE A 25 5.86 10.09 0.96
C PHE A 25 6.49 11.44 0.66
N VAL A 26 6.17 12.02 -0.50
CA VAL A 26 6.69 13.35 -0.86
C VAL A 26 6.15 14.41 0.10
N ILE A 27 4.86 14.35 0.42
CA ILE A 27 4.24 15.26 1.40
C ILE A 27 4.91 15.13 2.77
N ASP A 28 5.09 13.90 3.24
CA ASP A 28 5.73 13.60 4.52
C ASP A 28 7.18 14.12 4.59
N ALA A 29 7.99 13.79 3.58
CA ALA A 29 9.38 14.22 3.49
C ALA A 29 9.52 15.75 3.40
N LEU A 30 8.63 16.43 2.65
CA LEU A 30 8.62 17.89 2.57
C LEU A 30 8.22 18.52 3.91
N TRP A 31 7.24 17.93 4.59
CA TRP A 31 6.80 18.41 5.89
C TRP A 31 7.93 18.30 6.93
N HIS A 32 8.52 17.12 7.10
CA HIS A 32 9.57 16.88 8.09
C HIS A 32 10.91 17.51 7.74
N GLY A 33 11.27 17.53 6.45
CA GLY A 33 12.58 17.99 6.00
C GLY A 33 12.68 19.48 5.73
N VAL A 34 11.56 20.13 5.34
CA VAL A 34 11.59 21.51 4.82
C VAL A 34 10.68 22.44 5.61
N LEU A 35 9.41 22.09 5.78
CA LEU A 35 8.41 23.02 6.31
C LEU A 35 8.44 23.13 7.84
N SER A 36 8.64 22.00 8.51
CA SER A 36 8.62 21.92 9.98
C SER A 36 9.78 21.07 10.52
N PRO A 37 11.05 21.45 10.29
CA PRO A 37 12.19 20.65 10.71
C PRO A 37 12.23 20.47 12.23
N GLY A 38 12.31 19.22 12.69
CA GLY A 38 12.36 18.90 14.13
C GLY A 38 11.05 19.12 14.89
N ALA A 39 9.95 19.45 14.20
CA ALA A 39 8.64 19.52 14.83
C ALA A 39 8.12 18.11 15.13
N GLU A 40 8.02 17.77 16.41
CA GLU A 40 7.36 16.54 16.87
C GLU A 40 6.08 16.90 17.63
N PRO A 41 4.92 16.30 17.28
CA PRO A 41 3.70 16.48 18.05
C PRO A 41 3.90 16.06 19.51
N ALA A 42 3.72 16.98 20.45
CA ALA A 42 3.99 16.77 21.88
C ALA A 42 2.86 16.04 22.62
N THR A 43 1.67 16.00 22.03
CA THR A 43 0.49 15.35 22.61
C THR A 43 -0.12 14.33 21.65
N THR A 44 -0.86 13.37 22.18
CA THR A 44 -1.63 12.42 21.35
C THR A 44 -2.64 13.14 20.44
N ALA A 45 -3.21 14.26 20.88
CA ALA A 45 -4.15 15.04 20.07
C ALA A 45 -3.45 15.68 18.87
N ASP A 46 -2.29 16.31 19.08
CA ASP A 46 -1.48 16.89 18.01
C ASP A 46 -0.99 15.81 17.05
N MET A 47 -0.59 14.65 17.59
CA MET A 47 -0.18 13.51 16.78
C MET A 47 -1.32 12.98 15.92
N ALA A 48 -2.53 12.87 16.46
CA ALA A 48 -3.69 12.45 15.69
C ALA A 48 -3.99 13.42 14.53
N ILE A 49 -3.87 14.74 14.77
CA ILE A 49 -4.01 15.76 13.72
C ILE A 49 -2.89 15.60 12.67
N HIS A 50 -1.65 15.39 13.10
CA HIS A 50 -0.52 15.18 12.20
C HIS A 50 -0.73 13.93 11.31
N LEU A 51 -1.17 12.81 11.89
CA LEU A 51 -1.51 11.61 11.12
C LEU A 51 -2.68 11.86 10.16
N ALA A 52 -3.70 12.62 10.58
CA ALA A 52 -4.88 12.91 9.77
C ALA A 52 -4.63 13.93 8.65
N THR A 53 -3.52 14.69 8.70
CA THR A 53 -3.22 15.75 7.72
C THR A 53 -2.04 15.40 6.83
N ILE A 54 -0.94 14.92 7.42
CA ILE A 54 0.31 14.60 6.70
C ILE A 54 0.28 13.16 6.18
N HIS A 55 -0.02 12.19 7.05
CA HIS A 55 0.01 10.77 6.68
C HIS A 55 -1.24 10.29 5.94
N LEU A 56 -2.35 11.03 5.99
CA LEU A 56 -3.63 10.59 5.45
C LEU A 56 -3.56 10.19 3.97
N VAL A 57 -2.82 10.96 3.16
CA VAL A 57 -2.65 10.66 1.74
C VAL A 57 -1.98 9.29 1.57
N PHE A 58 -0.94 9.01 2.35
CA PHE A 58 -0.27 7.72 2.34
C PHE A 58 -1.22 6.59 2.75
N TYR A 59 -1.98 6.76 3.85
CA TYR A 59 -2.98 5.79 4.32
C TYR A 59 -4.04 5.44 3.27
N VAL A 60 -4.55 6.44 2.55
CA VAL A 60 -5.50 6.22 1.45
C VAL A 60 -4.87 5.34 0.36
N GLY A 61 -3.60 5.56 0.06
CA GLY A 61 -2.85 4.74 -0.89
C GLY A 61 -2.63 3.30 -0.41
N VAL A 62 -2.36 3.08 0.87
CA VAL A 62 -2.24 1.73 1.47
C VAL A 62 -3.57 0.97 1.40
N LEU A 63 -4.66 1.61 1.82
CA LEU A 63 -6.01 1.02 1.77
C LEU A 63 -6.46 0.75 0.33
N GLY A 64 -6.15 1.66 -0.59
CA GLY A 64 -6.41 1.50 -2.02
C GLY A 64 -5.69 0.29 -2.60
N LEU A 65 -4.43 0.08 -2.22
CA LEU A 65 -3.64 -1.06 -2.68
C LEU A 65 -4.22 -2.37 -2.15
N PHE A 66 -4.53 -2.43 -0.86
CA PHE A 66 -5.19 -3.58 -0.24
C PHE A 66 -6.52 -3.92 -0.93
N ALA A 67 -7.40 -2.94 -1.11
CA ALA A 67 -8.69 -3.12 -1.79
C ALA A 67 -8.52 -3.58 -3.25
N SER A 68 -7.48 -3.08 -3.94
CA SER A 68 -7.16 -3.50 -5.30
C SER A 68 -6.69 -4.95 -5.36
N MET A 69 -5.91 -5.42 -4.37
CA MET A 69 -5.48 -6.83 -4.29
C MET A 69 -6.65 -7.76 -3.96
N VAL A 70 -7.53 -7.38 -3.03
CA VAL A 70 -8.77 -8.12 -2.75
C VAL A 70 -9.59 -8.27 -4.04
N ARG A 71 -9.81 -7.16 -4.77
CA ARG A 71 -10.55 -7.18 -6.02
C ARG A 71 -9.86 -8.05 -7.07
N ALA A 72 -8.54 -7.95 -7.21
CA ALA A 72 -7.79 -8.78 -8.14
C ALA A 72 -7.97 -10.28 -7.84
N LEU A 73 -7.92 -10.68 -6.55
CA LEU A 73 -8.15 -12.08 -6.15
C LEU A 73 -9.57 -12.55 -6.49
N ILE A 74 -10.59 -11.72 -6.23
CA ILE A 74 -11.99 -12.02 -6.57
C ILE A 74 -12.18 -12.19 -8.08
N ASP A 75 -11.64 -11.26 -8.86
CA ASP A 75 -11.87 -11.18 -10.31
C ASP A 75 -11.04 -12.21 -11.10
N TYR A 76 -9.79 -12.43 -10.69
CA TYR A 76 -8.85 -13.27 -11.42
C TYR A 76 -8.82 -14.72 -10.91
N GLY A 77 -9.00 -14.91 -9.60
CA GLY A 77 -9.00 -16.22 -8.94
C GLY A 77 -7.62 -16.88 -8.87
N MET A 78 -7.43 -17.76 -7.88
CA MET A 78 -6.13 -18.42 -7.64
C MET A 78 -5.77 -19.49 -8.69
N ARG A 79 -6.75 -20.02 -9.42
CA ARG A 79 -6.57 -21.14 -10.36
C ARG A 79 -6.02 -20.73 -11.73
N ARG A 80 -5.85 -19.43 -11.97
CA ARG A 80 -5.36 -18.91 -13.25
C ARG A 80 -3.84 -18.72 -13.27
N PRO A 81 -3.21 -18.66 -14.45
CA PRO A 81 -1.78 -18.38 -14.58
C PRO A 81 -1.37 -17.11 -13.83
N GLY A 82 -0.48 -17.23 -12.85
CA GLY A 82 -0.08 -16.13 -11.96
C GLY A 82 -0.90 -15.99 -10.67
N GLY A 83 -1.89 -16.86 -10.43
CA GLY A 83 -2.75 -16.80 -9.24
C GLY A 83 -1.99 -16.95 -7.91
N GLY A 84 -0.97 -17.81 -7.84
CA GLY A 84 -0.10 -17.92 -6.65
C GLY A 84 0.66 -16.63 -6.36
N ALA A 85 1.17 -15.94 -7.38
CA ALA A 85 1.81 -14.64 -7.22
C ALA A 85 0.81 -13.56 -6.78
N LEU A 86 -0.45 -13.65 -7.19
CA LEU A 86 -1.49 -12.75 -6.72
C LEU A 86 -1.82 -12.94 -5.23
N VAL A 87 -1.76 -14.17 -4.73
CA VAL A 87 -1.87 -14.46 -3.28
C VAL A 87 -0.70 -13.85 -2.52
N ILE A 88 0.53 -14.00 -3.02
CA ILE A 88 1.72 -13.36 -2.43
C ILE A 88 1.56 -11.83 -2.43
N ALA A 89 1.04 -11.25 -3.52
CA ALA A 89 0.80 -9.83 -3.62
C ALA A 89 -0.21 -9.33 -2.57
N PHE A 90 -1.29 -10.10 -2.36
CA PHE A 90 -2.28 -9.84 -1.32
C PHE A 90 -1.68 -9.95 0.09
N VAL A 91 -0.88 -10.99 0.37
CA VAL A 91 -0.19 -11.13 1.67
C VAL A 91 0.75 -9.95 1.92
N GLY A 92 1.50 -9.51 0.90
CA GLY A 92 2.31 -8.29 0.99
C GLY A 92 1.48 -7.06 1.37
N ALA A 93 0.31 -6.88 0.74
CA ALA A 93 -0.58 -5.76 1.05
C ALA A 93 -1.18 -5.85 2.48
N VAL A 94 -1.46 -7.06 2.98
CA VAL A 94 -1.87 -7.28 4.39
C VAL A 94 -0.74 -6.89 5.34
N VAL A 95 0.47 -7.37 5.08
CA VAL A 95 1.66 -7.04 5.89
C VAL A 95 1.91 -5.53 5.88
N GLN A 96 1.76 -4.88 4.73
CA GLN A 96 1.88 -3.43 4.62
C GLN A 96 0.85 -2.72 5.50
N ALA A 97 -0.43 -3.06 5.36
CA ALA A 97 -1.50 -2.43 6.12
C ALA A 97 -1.34 -2.65 7.64
N ALA A 98 -0.88 -3.84 8.05
CA ALA A 98 -0.59 -4.14 9.44
C ALA A 98 0.61 -3.34 9.98
N GLY A 99 1.69 -3.24 9.20
CA GLY A 99 2.86 -2.42 9.53
C GLY A 99 2.49 -0.96 9.69
N GLU A 100 1.68 -0.43 8.77
CA GLU A 100 1.23 0.96 8.81
C GLU A 100 0.28 1.24 9.98
N THR A 101 -0.61 0.29 10.29
CA THR A 101 -1.48 0.39 11.46
C THR A 101 -0.67 0.37 12.75
N TRP A 102 0.35 -0.48 12.84
CA TRP A 102 1.27 -0.49 13.98
C TRP A 102 2.02 0.85 14.06
N HIS A 103 2.57 1.35 12.95
CA HIS A 103 3.23 2.64 12.88
C HIS A 103 2.34 3.78 13.41
N ALA A 104 1.10 3.90 12.91
CA ALA A 104 0.14 4.89 13.39
C ALA A 104 -0.15 4.76 14.90
N VAL A 105 -0.33 3.54 15.39
CA VAL A 105 -0.58 3.28 16.83
C VAL A 105 0.64 3.60 17.69
N SER A 106 1.85 3.32 17.24
CA SER A 106 3.07 3.68 17.98
C SER A 106 3.27 5.19 18.05
N HIS A 107 2.96 5.91 16.95
CA HIS A 107 2.91 7.37 16.93
C HIS A 107 1.89 7.93 17.93
N LEU A 108 0.64 7.45 17.92
CA LEU A 108 -0.39 7.90 18.86
C LEU A 108 -0.02 7.67 20.33
N ARG A 109 0.81 6.65 20.60
CA ARG A 109 1.36 6.34 21.93
C ARG A 109 2.63 7.12 22.26
N LEU A 110 3.09 8.00 21.37
CA LEU A 110 4.33 8.78 21.47
C LEU A 110 5.56 7.88 21.69
N ARG A 111 5.58 6.71 21.03
CA ARG A 111 6.64 5.68 21.12
C ARG A 111 7.09 5.26 19.73
N GLY A 112 7.49 6.25 18.92
CA GLY A 112 8.01 6.02 17.58
C GLY A 112 9.20 5.06 17.59
N THR A 113 9.14 4.03 16.76
CA THR A 113 10.28 3.16 16.45
C THR A 113 10.28 2.91 14.94
N PRO A 114 11.44 2.63 14.33
CA PRO A 114 11.51 2.43 12.87
C PRO A 114 10.98 1.06 12.42
N THR A 115 10.81 0.11 13.35
CA THR A 115 10.42 -1.27 13.02
C THR A 115 9.09 -1.39 12.27
N PRO A 116 7.99 -0.73 12.68
CA PRO A 116 6.71 -0.81 11.98
C PRO A 116 6.77 -0.28 10.54
N GLU A 117 7.57 0.75 10.32
CA GLU A 117 7.80 1.35 9.00
C GLU A 117 8.51 0.36 8.06
N PHE A 118 9.57 -0.30 8.54
CA PHE A 118 10.24 -1.35 7.76
C PHE A 118 9.31 -2.53 7.42
N VAL A 119 8.42 -2.91 8.35
CA VAL A 119 7.38 -3.93 8.09
C VAL A 119 6.43 -3.45 6.99
N ALA A 120 5.98 -2.19 7.06
CA ALA A 120 5.09 -1.60 6.06
C ALA A 120 5.74 -1.60 4.67
N TYR A 121 6.99 -1.12 4.55
CA TYR A 121 7.71 -1.08 3.28
C TYR A 121 8.06 -2.46 2.74
N GLY A 122 8.44 -3.41 3.60
CA GLY A 122 8.65 -4.80 3.21
C GLY A 122 7.38 -5.41 2.60
N GLY A 123 6.23 -5.17 3.24
CA GLY A 123 4.92 -5.56 2.71
C GLY A 123 4.63 -4.93 1.35
N LEU A 124 4.87 -3.63 1.18
CA LEU A 124 4.68 -2.91 -0.08
C LEU A 124 5.53 -3.50 -1.21
N VAL A 125 6.83 -3.70 -0.97
CA VAL A 125 7.76 -4.26 -1.96
C VAL A 125 7.30 -5.64 -2.42
N VAL A 126 6.92 -6.51 -1.47
CA VAL A 126 6.38 -7.84 -1.78
C VAL A 126 5.09 -7.73 -2.59
N ALA A 127 4.17 -6.85 -2.18
CA ALA A 127 2.88 -6.65 -2.85
C ALA A 127 3.07 -6.26 -4.32
N VAL A 128 3.90 -5.25 -4.56
CA VAL A 128 4.13 -4.67 -5.89
C VAL A 128 4.90 -5.65 -6.77
N ALA A 129 5.99 -6.24 -6.29
CA ALA A 129 6.81 -7.17 -7.06
C ALA A 129 6.00 -8.40 -7.49
N ALA A 130 5.26 -9.00 -6.55
CA ALA A 130 4.43 -10.17 -6.83
C ALA A 130 3.27 -9.85 -7.78
N PHE A 131 2.65 -8.65 -7.66
CA PHE A 131 1.62 -8.21 -8.59
C PHE A 131 2.14 -8.09 -10.03
N PHE A 132 3.32 -7.49 -10.22
CA PHE A 132 3.92 -7.38 -11.55
C PHE A 132 4.29 -8.75 -12.14
N PHE A 133 4.75 -9.69 -11.30
CA PHE A 133 4.99 -11.06 -11.71
C PHE A 133 3.70 -11.79 -12.12
N ALA A 134 2.63 -11.64 -11.33
CA ALA A 134 1.31 -12.18 -11.65
C ALA A 134 0.83 -11.66 -13.01
N ARG A 135 0.91 -10.33 -13.22
CA ARG A 135 0.51 -9.69 -14.46
C ARG A 135 1.28 -10.17 -15.68
N ARG A 136 2.61 -10.35 -15.54
CA ARG A 136 3.45 -10.87 -16.60
C ARG A 136 3.03 -12.30 -16.99
N SER A 137 2.81 -13.14 -15.99
CA SER A 137 2.35 -14.53 -16.18
C SER A 137 0.99 -14.60 -16.89
N SER A 138 0.06 -13.71 -16.54
CA SER A 138 -1.25 -13.63 -17.19
C SER A 138 -1.19 -13.14 -18.64
N GLY A 139 -0.22 -12.26 -18.98
CA GLY A 139 -0.03 -11.75 -20.33
C GLY A 139 0.48 -12.81 -21.31
N TYR A 140 1.38 -13.70 -20.85
CA TYR A 140 1.91 -14.79 -21.67
C TYR A 140 0.85 -15.83 -22.08
N SER A 141 -0.18 -16.06 -21.26
CA SER A 141 -1.24 -17.03 -21.58
C SER A 141 -2.26 -16.55 -22.62
N HIS A 142 -2.22 -15.29 -23.04
CA HIS A 142 -3.10 -14.76 -24.09
C HIS A 142 -2.45 -14.69 -25.48
N SER A 143 -1.15 -14.99 -25.56
CA SER A 143 -0.33 -14.91 -26.78
C SER A 143 0.07 -16.28 -27.35
N GLY A 144 -0.42 -17.38 -26.76
CA GLY A 144 -0.19 -18.75 -27.21
C GLY A 144 -1.48 -19.43 -27.65
#